data_AF-A7E3A5-F1
#
_entry.id   AF-A7E3A5-F1
#
_cell.length_a   1.000
_cell.length_b   1.000
_cell.length_c   1.000
_cell.angle_alpha   90.00
_cell.angle_beta   90.00
_cell.angle_gamma   90.00
#
_symmetry.space_group_name_H-M   'P 1'
#
loop_
_entity.id
_entity.type
_entity.pdbx_description
1 polymer ?
#
loop_
_entity_poly.entity_id
_entity_poly.type
_entity_poly.pdbx_seq_one_letter_code
_entity_poly.pdbx_strand_id
1 'polypeptide(L)'
;GGLAKTLPPGGRGAFASNRLSKPENAAGTLEMLVRFGRRSGQAKESAEMKNCEEDPVLYPPLLPTKVDLRQVTIIPHNEWERIRDSLDSLTREAACLRAERKAKKEMHLRSQEVVKHWTNTYAGMKEQKLEAKKKRDEEIEAERQILDIEEAIYKQKKKK
;
A
#
# COMPACT_ATOMS: atom_id res chain seq x y z
N GLY A 1 -43.93 -44.06 -4.69
CA GLY A 1 -43.20 -42.86 -5.15
C GLY A 1 -42.72 -42.11 -3.93
N GLY A 2 -41.45 -41.83 -3.73
CA GLY A 2 -40.37 -41.63 -4.70
C GLY A 2 -40.12 -40.14 -4.85
N LEU A 3 -39.09 -39.62 -4.16
CA LEU A 3 -38.22 -38.51 -4.58
C LEU A 3 -37.17 -38.28 -3.48
N ALA A 4 -36.21 -39.19 -3.41
CA ALA A 4 -34.92 -38.95 -2.76
C ALA A 4 -34.12 -38.00 -3.65
N LYS A 5 -33.78 -36.81 -3.15
CA LYS A 5 -32.89 -35.88 -3.85
C LYS A 5 -31.44 -36.32 -3.61
N THR A 6 -30.90 -37.09 -4.54
CA THR A 6 -29.47 -37.40 -4.65
C THR A 6 -28.73 -36.19 -5.22
N LEU A 7 -27.83 -35.58 -4.45
CA LEU A 7 -26.83 -34.63 -4.96
C LEU A 7 -25.60 -35.41 -5.47
N PRO A 8 -25.02 -35.04 -6.63
CA PRO A 8 -23.84 -35.71 -7.17
C PRO A 8 -22.57 -35.32 -6.38
N PRO A 9 -21.62 -36.25 -6.14
CA PRO A 9 -20.30 -35.92 -5.64
C PRO A 9 -19.47 -35.26 -6.74
N GLY A 10 -19.43 -33.93 -6.75
CA GLY A 10 -18.60 -33.14 -7.66
C GLY A 10 -17.12 -33.19 -7.27
N GLY A 11 -16.34 -33.96 -8.04
CA GLY A 11 -14.97 -33.67 -8.46
C GLY A 11 -13.94 -33.22 -7.41
N ARG A 12 -13.16 -34.19 -6.90
CA ARG A 12 -11.84 -33.91 -6.33
C ARG A 12 -10.93 -33.39 -7.45
N GLY A 13 -10.71 -32.07 -7.49
CA GLY A 13 -9.63 -31.48 -8.27
C GLY A 13 -8.29 -31.91 -7.69
N ALA A 14 -7.57 -32.76 -8.41
CA ALA A 14 -6.19 -33.11 -8.10
C ALA A 14 -5.32 -31.86 -8.27
N PHE A 15 -4.78 -31.34 -7.17
CA PHE A 15 -3.67 -30.39 -7.25
C PHE A 15 -2.42 -31.18 -7.68
N ALA A 16 -2.16 -31.16 -8.99
CA ALA A 16 -0.92 -31.66 -9.55
C ALA A 16 0.25 -30.90 -8.90
N SER A 17 1.08 -31.65 -8.19
CA SER A 17 2.33 -31.17 -7.62
C SER A 17 3.31 -30.99 -8.77
N ASN A 18 3.44 -29.76 -9.29
CA ASN A 18 4.51 -29.42 -10.22
C ASN A 18 5.83 -29.32 -9.46
N ARG A 19 6.43 -30.48 -9.17
CA ARG A 19 7.83 -30.63 -8.83
C ARG A 19 8.63 -30.47 -10.13
N LEU A 20 8.93 -29.23 -10.49
CA LEU A 20 9.84 -28.96 -11.60
C LEU A 20 11.28 -28.96 -11.07
N SER A 21 12.03 -29.99 -11.46
CA SER A 21 13.47 -30.11 -11.33
C SER A 21 14.16 -28.86 -11.90
N LYS A 22 14.99 -28.20 -11.07
CA LYS A 22 15.92 -27.18 -11.54
C LYS A 22 17.14 -27.87 -12.15
N PRO A 23 17.53 -27.55 -13.40
CA PRO A 23 18.84 -27.92 -13.91
C PRO A 23 19.92 -27.03 -13.30
N GLU A 24 21.06 -27.67 -13.09
CA GLU A 24 22.34 -27.14 -12.66
C GLU A 24 23.02 -26.30 -13.75
N ASN A 25 23.61 -25.18 -13.29
CA ASN A 25 24.75 -24.42 -13.84
C ASN A 25 24.88 -24.22 -15.36
N ALA A 26 24.72 -22.98 -15.81
CA ALA A 26 25.68 -22.32 -16.71
C ALA A 26 25.47 -20.80 -16.76
N ALA A 27 26.59 -20.10 -16.81
CA ALA A 27 26.77 -18.66 -16.87
C ALA A 27 25.85 -17.92 -17.86
N GLY A 28 25.41 -16.72 -17.45
CA GLY A 28 24.69 -15.80 -18.30
C GLY A 28 23.91 -14.77 -17.50
N THR A 29 24.59 -13.93 -16.74
CA THR A 29 24.04 -12.70 -16.17
C THR A 29 23.66 -11.75 -17.30
N LEU A 30 22.48 -11.97 -17.89
CA LEU A 30 21.75 -10.96 -18.62
C LEU A 30 20.73 -10.39 -17.65
N GLU A 31 21.18 -9.39 -16.87
CA GLU A 31 20.30 -8.43 -16.24
C GLU A 31 19.34 -7.90 -17.31
N MET A 32 18.10 -8.34 -17.29
CA MET A 32 17.03 -7.59 -17.93
C MET A 32 16.81 -6.32 -17.11
N LEU A 33 17.68 -5.34 -17.33
CA LEU A 33 17.53 -3.98 -16.85
C LEU A 33 16.29 -3.40 -17.53
N VAL A 34 15.16 -3.51 -16.84
CA VAL A 34 13.89 -2.92 -17.24
C VAL A 34 14.07 -1.39 -17.28
N ARG A 35 14.28 -0.85 -18.48
CA ARG A 35 14.44 0.59 -18.73
C ARG A 35 13.08 1.30 -18.66
N PHE A 36 12.50 1.40 -17.46
CA PHE A 36 11.37 2.31 -17.27
C PHE A 36 11.87 3.75 -17.21
N GLY A 37 11.60 4.48 -18.29
CA GLY A 37 11.80 5.92 -18.38
C GLY A 37 10.88 6.67 -17.42
N ARG A 38 11.44 7.08 -16.28
CA ARG A 38 10.97 8.26 -15.54
C ARG A 38 12.15 9.22 -15.48
N ARG A 39 12.07 10.30 -16.26
CA ARG A 39 13.02 11.40 -16.18
C ARG A 39 13.07 11.88 -14.72
N SER A 40 14.21 11.74 -14.06
CA SER A 40 14.48 12.39 -12.79
C SER A 40 14.43 13.90 -13.03
N GLY A 41 13.50 14.58 -12.34
CA GLY A 41 13.47 16.02 -12.33
C GLY A 41 14.72 16.55 -11.62
N GLN A 42 15.40 17.52 -12.23
CA GLN A 42 16.47 18.28 -11.60
C GLN A 42 15.92 19.00 -10.36
N ALA A 43 16.66 18.98 -9.25
CA ALA A 43 16.36 19.79 -8.09
C ALA A 43 16.58 21.27 -8.46
N LYS A 44 15.55 22.11 -8.29
CA LYS A 44 15.70 23.55 -8.44
C LYS A 44 16.40 24.08 -7.20
N GLU A 45 17.60 24.61 -7.40
CA GLU A 45 18.29 25.45 -6.43
C GLU A 45 17.41 26.67 -6.14
N SER A 46 17.29 27.03 -4.85
CA SER A 46 16.51 28.16 -4.38
C SER A 46 17.14 29.46 -4.89
N ALA A 47 16.66 29.96 -6.02
CA ALA A 47 16.93 31.32 -6.44
C ALA A 47 16.30 32.26 -5.40
N GLU A 48 17.16 32.84 -4.58
CA GLU A 48 16.87 33.96 -3.70
C GLU A 48 16.07 35.01 -4.47
N MET A 49 14.91 35.37 -3.93
CA MET A 49 14.03 36.38 -4.49
C MET A 49 14.75 37.73 -4.43
N LYS A 50 15.43 38.08 -5.53
CA LYS A 50 15.81 39.47 -5.77
C LYS A 50 14.51 40.25 -5.90
N ASN A 51 14.26 41.13 -4.93
CA ASN A 51 13.19 42.12 -5.02
C ASN A 51 13.49 42.98 -6.25
N CYS A 52 12.77 42.71 -7.34
CA CYS A 52 12.73 43.61 -8.48
C CYS A 52 11.90 44.81 -8.01
N GLU A 53 12.55 45.96 -7.89
CA GLU A 53 11.86 47.23 -7.73
C GLU A 53 10.80 47.36 -8.83
N GLU A 54 9.64 47.85 -8.42
CA GLU A 54 8.44 47.97 -9.24
C GLU A 54 8.66 49.03 -10.33
N ASP A 55 9.29 48.64 -11.44
CA ASP A 55 9.06 49.32 -12.70
C ASP A 55 7.56 49.17 -12.99
N PRO A 56 6.79 50.26 -13.18
CA PRO A 56 5.42 50.15 -13.64
C PRO A 56 5.51 49.59 -15.06
N VAL A 57 5.39 48.25 -15.16
CA VAL A 57 5.24 47.54 -16.42
C VAL A 57 3.98 48.10 -17.04
N LEU A 58 4.18 49.10 -17.89
CA LEU A 58 3.17 49.67 -18.75
C LEU A 58 2.74 48.53 -19.67
N TYR A 59 1.69 47.81 -19.25
CA TYR A 59 1.12 46.74 -20.05
C TYR A 59 0.90 47.31 -21.46
N PRO A 60 1.52 46.72 -22.49
CA PRO A 60 1.19 47.07 -23.86
C PRO A 60 -0.33 46.91 -24.00
N PRO A 61 -1.03 47.86 -24.67
CA PRO A 61 -2.46 47.73 -24.88
C PRO A 61 -2.77 46.33 -25.41
N LEU A 62 -3.53 45.54 -24.64
CA LEU A 62 -3.77 44.12 -24.89
C LEU A 62 -4.57 43.85 -26.19
N LEU A 63 -4.83 44.89 -26.97
CA LEU A 63 -5.57 44.85 -28.21
C LEU A 63 -4.67 45.40 -29.33
N PRO A 64 -4.48 44.65 -30.43
CA PRO A 64 -3.87 45.19 -31.64
C PRO A 64 -4.61 46.49 -32.01
N THR A 65 -3.87 47.59 -32.11
CA THR A 65 -4.37 48.98 -32.25
C THR A 65 -5.16 49.26 -33.54
N LYS A 66 -5.49 48.23 -34.32
CA LYS A 66 -6.24 48.30 -35.59
C LYS A 66 -7.41 47.33 -35.66
N VAL A 67 -7.78 46.69 -34.56
CA VAL A 67 -8.96 45.81 -34.51
C VAL A 67 -10.11 46.58 -33.87
N ASP A 68 -11.20 46.73 -34.61
CA ASP A 68 -12.43 47.35 -34.10
C ASP A 68 -12.82 46.70 -32.77
N LEU A 69 -13.04 47.50 -31.73
CA LEU A 69 -13.57 47.03 -30.45
C LEU A 69 -14.93 46.32 -30.61
N ARG A 70 -15.66 46.64 -31.69
CA ARG A 70 -16.89 45.98 -32.11
C ARG A 70 -16.68 44.54 -32.63
N GLN A 71 -15.45 44.19 -33.02
CA GLN A 71 -15.07 42.84 -33.47
C GLN A 71 -14.50 41.97 -32.34
N VAL A 72 -14.30 42.53 -31.14
CA VAL A 72 -13.88 41.77 -29.96
C VAL A 72 -15.10 41.17 -29.29
N THR A 73 -15.24 39.85 -29.35
CA THR A 73 -16.28 39.13 -28.63
C THR A 73 -15.98 39.16 -27.13
N ILE A 74 -16.64 40.08 -26.40
CA ILE A 74 -16.56 40.14 -24.94
C ILE A 74 -17.46 39.05 -24.36
N ILE A 75 -16.86 38.07 -23.69
CA ILE A 75 -17.60 37.03 -22.98
C ILE A 75 -18.16 37.63 -21.68
N PRO A 76 -19.49 37.63 -21.46
CA PRO A 76 -20.07 38.13 -20.23
C PRO A 76 -19.73 37.19 -19.05
N HIS A 77 -19.72 37.74 -17.82
CA HIS A 77 -19.20 37.04 -16.64
C HIS A 77 -19.87 35.68 -16.36
N ASN A 78 -21.18 35.58 -16.58
CA ASN A 78 -21.97 34.37 -16.44
C ASN A 78 -21.53 33.25 -17.41
N GLU A 79 -21.25 33.61 -18.66
CA GLU A 79 -20.77 32.67 -19.68
C GLU A 79 -19.36 32.19 -19.35
N TRP A 80 -18.52 33.07 -18.81
CA TRP A 80 -17.19 32.73 -18.33
C TRP A 80 -17.23 31.75 -17.14
N GLU A 81 -18.12 31.99 -16.17
CA GLU A 81 -18.33 31.09 -15.03
C GLU A 81 -18.83 29.71 -15.48
N ARG A 82 -19.79 29.65 -16.43
CA ARG A 82 -20.25 28.38 -16.99
C ARG A 82 -19.12 27.58 -17.65
N ILE A 83 -18.26 28.25 -18.42
CA ILE A 83 -17.11 27.59 -19.05
C ILE A 83 -16.17 27.03 -17.98
N ARG A 84 -15.89 27.81 -16.93
CA ARG A 84 -15.03 27.39 -15.82
C ARG A 84 -15.60 26.19 -15.08
N ASP A 85 -16.87 26.24 -14.71
CA ASP A 85 -17.54 25.15 -14.01
C ASP A 85 -17.61 23.89 -14.87
N SER A 86 -17.82 24.02 -16.19
CA SER A 86 -17.81 22.87 -17.09
C SER A 86 -16.44 22.18 -17.14
N LEU A 87 -15.35 22.95 -17.07
CA LEU A 87 -13.97 22.44 -17.05
C LEU A 87 -13.59 21.84 -15.68
N ASP A 88 -14.03 22.46 -14.59
CA ASP A 88 -13.69 22.07 -13.22
C ASP A 88 -14.56 20.93 -12.67
N SER A 89 -15.73 20.68 -13.27
CA SER A 89 -16.70 19.65 -12.85
C SER A 89 -16.05 18.27 -12.63
N LEU A 90 -15.31 17.76 -13.63
CA LEU A 90 -14.64 16.46 -13.57
C LEU A 90 -13.55 16.42 -12.48
N THR A 91 -12.81 17.52 -12.31
CA THR A 91 -11.75 17.62 -11.31
C THR A 91 -12.33 17.61 -9.90
N ARG A 92 -13.44 18.34 -9.69
CA ARG A 92 -14.16 18.40 -8.42
C ARG A 92 -14.78 17.06 -8.06
N GLU A 93 -15.41 16.38 -9.01
CA GLU A 93 -15.97 15.04 -8.83
C GLU A 93 -14.88 14.02 -8.48
N ALA A 94 -13.75 14.05 -9.21
CA ALA A 94 -12.61 13.19 -8.92
C ALA A 94 -12.03 13.44 -7.51
N ALA A 95 -11.95 14.71 -7.09
CA ALA A 95 -11.52 15.07 -5.74
C ALA A 95 -12.51 14.56 -4.67
N CYS A 96 -13.82 14.72 -4.92
CA CYS A 96 -14.88 14.24 -4.03
C CYS A 96 -14.81 12.70 -3.85
N LEU A 97 -14.74 11.95 -4.95
CA LEU A 97 -14.63 10.49 -4.90
C LEU A 97 -13.32 10.01 -4.25
N ARG A 98 -12.22 10.78 -4.36
CA ARG A 98 -10.98 10.48 -3.65
C ARG A 98 -11.12 10.71 -2.15
N ALA A 99 -11.76 11.80 -1.75
CA ALA A 99 -12.03 12.11 -0.35
C ALA A 99 -12.93 11.06 0.30
N GLU A 100 -14.02 10.67 -0.37
CA GLU A 100 -14.93 9.63 0.12
C GLU A 100 -14.22 8.28 0.30
N ARG A 101 -13.43 7.85 -0.70
CA ARG A 101 -12.62 6.62 -0.59
C ARG A 101 -11.62 6.68 0.55
N LYS A 102 -10.99 7.83 0.79
CA LYS A 102 -10.06 8.02 1.91
C LYS A 102 -10.78 7.90 3.25
N ALA A 103 -11.90 8.60 3.42
CA ALA A 103 -12.72 8.55 4.63
C ALA A 103 -13.20 7.12 4.95
N LYS A 104 -13.67 6.38 3.94
CA LYS A 104 -14.08 4.98 4.11
C LYS A 104 -12.93 4.08 4.54
N LYS A 105 -11.75 4.22 3.91
CA LYS A 105 -10.55 3.46 4.29
C LYS A 105 -10.10 3.79 5.71
N GLU A 106 -10.10 5.07 6.08
CA GLU A 106 -9.73 5.51 7.42
C GLU A 106 -10.70 4.99 8.49
N MET A 107 -12.01 5.01 8.22
CA MET A 107 -13.00 4.40 9.12
C MET A 107 -12.78 2.88 9.25
N HIS A 108 -12.47 2.20 8.15
CA HIS A 108 -12.17 0.76 8.17
C HIS A 108 -10.93 0.46 9.01
N LEU A 109 -9.85 1.24 8.85
CA LEU A 109 -8.63 1.08 9.64
C LEU A 109 -8.88 1.30 11.13
N ARG A 110 -9.63 2.35 11.49
CA ARG A 110 -10.04 2.60 12.87
C ARG A 110 -10.83 1.43 13.45
N SER A 111 -11.74 0.86 12.66
CA SER A 111 -12.54 -0.30 13.07
C SER A 111 -11.68 -1.55 13.26
N GLN A 112 -10.72 -1.80 12.36
CA GLN A 112 -9.78 -2.91 12.51
C GLN A 112 -8.94 -2.78 13.78
N GLU A 113 -8.47 -1.57 14.10
CA GLU A 113 -7.64 -1.36 15.30
C GLU A 113 -8.42 -1.66 16.59
N VAL A 114 -9.68 -1.21 16.67
CA VAL A 114 -10.57 -1.55 17.79
C VAL A 114 -10.77 -3.07 17.90
N VAL A 115 -10.92 -3.77 16.78
CA VAL A 115 -11.10 -5.24 16.76
C VAL A 115 -9.83 -5.98 17.20
N LYS A 116 -8.62 -5.47 16.86
CA LYS A 116 -7.35 -6.09 17.29
C LYS A 116 -7.21 -6.11 18.81
N HIS A 117 -7.59 -5.04 19.49
CA HIS A 117 -7.54 -4.96 20.94
C HIS A 117 -8.68 -5.70 21.65
N TRP A 118 -9.65 -6.22 20.89
CA TRP A 118 -10.69 -7.04 21.47
C TRP A 118 -10.13 -8.42 21.84
N THR A 119 -10.03 -8.65 23.15
CA THR A 119 -9.51 -9.86 23.80
C THR A 119 -10.17 -11.17 23.41
N ASN A 120 -11.36 -11.14 22.81
CA ASN A 120 -12.12 -12.34 22.43
C ASN A 120 -12.13 -12.61 20.91
N THR A 121 -11.23 -11.97 20.15
CA THR A 121 -11.08 -12.24 18.71
C THR A 121 -10.29 -13.55 18.51
N TYR A 122 -10.76 -14.39 17.59
CA TYR A 122 -10.13 -15.67 17.24
C TYR A 122 -8.63 -15.56 16.92
N ALA A 123 -8.21 -14.45 16.29
CA ALA A 123 -6.82 -14.14 16.03
C ALA A 123 -6.00 -14.01 17.33
N GLY A 124 -6.50 -13.27 18.32
CA GLY A 124 -5.86 -13.10 19.62
C GLY A 124 -5.80 -14.40 20.41
N MET A 125 -6.86 -15.22 20.39
CA MET A 125 -6.86 -16.55 21.03
C MET A 125 -5.83 -17.49 20.42
N LYS A 126 -5.67 -17.48 19.08
CA LYS A 126 -4.69 -18.32 18.40
C LYS A 126 -3.26 -17.94 18.80
N GLU A 127 -2.98 -16.64 18.87
CA GLU A 127 -1.68 -16.10 19.27
C GLU A 127 -1.35 -16.45 20.72
N GLN A 128 -2.28 -16.22 21.65
CA GLN A 128 -2.12 -16.60 23.06
C GLN A 128 -1.88 -18.09 23.24
N LYS A 129 -2.61 -18.95 22.50
CA LYS A 129 -2.40 -20.40 22.57
C LYS A 129 -1.02 -20.82 22.05
N LEU A 130 -0.49 -20.11 21.06
CA LEU A 130 0.83 -20.37 20.50
C LEU A 130 1.92 -19.91 21.46
N GLU A 131 1.78 -18.73 22.06
CA GLU A 131 2.70 -18.22 23.08
C GLU A 131 2.70 -19.10 24.35
N ALA A 132 1.52 -19.53 24.81
CA ALA A 132 1.38 -20.44 25.95
C ALA A 132 1.93 -21.86 25.67
N LYS A 133 2.09 -22.25 24.41
CA LYS A 133 2.81 -23.48 24.04
C LYS A 133 4.31 -23.25 24.11
N LYS A 134 4.81 -22.17 23.49
CA LYS A 134 6.23 -21.81 23.52
C LYS A 134 6.78 -21.72 24.94
N LYS A 135 6.09 -21.01 25.85
CA LYS A 135 6.52 -20.90 27.26
C LYS A 135 6.64 -22.26 27.95
N ARG A 136 5.67 -23.15 27.70
CA ARG A 136 5.70 -24.52 28.25
C ARG A 136 6.89 -25.31 27.69
N ASP A 137 7.14 -25.21 26.39
CA ASP A 137 8.24 -25.92 25.74
C ASP A 137 9.60 -25.40 26.23
N GLU A 138 9.75 -24.09 26.40
CA GLU A 138 10.95 -23.45 26.97
C GLU A 138 11.22 -23.88 28.42
N GLU A 139 10.18 -23.96 29.26
CA GLU A 139 10.30 -24.47 30.64
C GLU A 139 10.75 -25.94 30.65
N ILE A 140 10.17 -26.78 29.79
CA ILE A 140 10.55 -28.19 29.67
C ILE A 140 12.00 -28.35 29.20
N GLU A 141 12.45 -27.53 28.25
CA GLU A 141 13.84 -27.54 27.79
C GLU A 141 14.81 -27.06 28.88
N ALA A 142 14.43 -26.05 29.67
CA ALA A 142 15.23 -25.58 30.80
C ALA A 142 15.37 -26.66 31.88
N GLU A 143 14.29 -27.36 32.23
CA GLU A 143 14.34 -28.49 33.16
C GLU A 143 15.25 -29.61 32.65
N ARG A 144 15.19 -29.93 31.35
CA ARG A 144 16.08 -30.92 30.73
C ARG A 144 17.55 -30.51 30.81
N GLN A 145 17.85 -29.23 30.56
CA GLN A 145 19.22 -28.71 30.66
C GLN A 145 19.75 -28.82 32.10
N ILE A 146 18.92 -28.54 33.10
CA ILE A 146 19.30 -28.69 34.51
C ILE A 146 19.63 -30.15 34.81
N LEU A 147 18.79 -31.10 34.38
CA LEU A 147 19.01 -32.53 34.59
C LEU A 147 20.30 -33.03 33.93
N ASP A 148 20.61 -32.60 32.70
CA ASP A 148 21.84 -32.97 32.01
C ASP A 148 23.10 -32.49 32.76
N ILE A 149 23.05 -31.27 33.31
CA ILE A 149 24.13 -30.71 34.12
C ILE A 149 24.29 -31.51 35.42
N GLU A 150 23.20 -31.83 36.10
CA GLU A 150 23.22 -32.63 37.33
C GLU A 150 23.79 -34.04 37.10
N GLU A 151 23.38 -34.70 36.01
CA GLU A 151 23.88 -36.02 35.65
C GLU A 151 25.38 -35.98 35.29
N ALA A 152 25.84 -34.94 34.60
CA ALA A 152 27.25 -34.74 34.29
C ALA A 152 28.09 -34.56 35.57
N ILE A 153 27.62 -33.76 36.53
CA ILE A 153 28.26 -33.58 37.83
C ILE A 153 28.31 -34.90 38.60
N TYR A 154 27.22 -35.68 38.58
CA TYR A 154 27.17 -36.98 39.25
C TYR A 154 28.15 -38.00 38.64
N LYS A 155 28.25 -38.06 37.30
CA LYS A 155 29.21 -38.91 36.59
C LYS A 155 30.66 -38.52 36.88
N GLN A 156 30.96 -37.21 36.97
CA GLN A 156 32.29 -36.75 37.37
C GLN A 156 32.63 -37.14 38.81
N LYS A 157 31.68 -37.02 39.74
CA LYS A 157 31.86 -37.45 41.13
C LYS A 157 32.08 -38.96 41.27
N LYS A 158 31.43 -39.79 40.44
CA LYS A 158 31.63 -41.26 40.44
C LYS A 158 32.96 -41.73 39.85
N LYS A 159 33.63 -40.90 39.04
CA LYS A 159 34.93 -41.22 38.44
C LYS A 159 36.12 -40.78 39.30
N LYS A 160 35.87 -40.08 40.41
CA LYS A 160 36.84 -39.82 41.48
C LYS A 160 36.60 -40.81 42.60
#